data_AF-A0A2V7GP86-F1
#
_entry.id   AF-A0A2V7GP86-F1
#
_cell.length_a   1.000
_cell.length_b   1.000
_cell.length_c   1.000
_cell.angle_alpha   90.00
_cell.angle_beta   90.00
_cell.angle_gamma   90.00
#
_symmetry.space_group_name_H-M   'P 1'
#
loop_
_entity.id
_entity.type
_entity.pdbx_description
1 polymer ?
#
loop_
_entity_poly.entity_id
_entity_poly.type
_entity_poly.pdbx_seq_one_letter_code
_entity_poly.pdbx_strand_id
1 'polypeptide(L)'
;MLDGLPRRLWLDYWRTWQYYHRFTVEGLEHLDVREARLIAGYHGRPLAYDMCMLTVTLHDRLGYLPHGTLHRGVAYVPPMRWVARELGFVITDGEDLAAAVRRGEHIMVTPGGGEEGCRRFDDSYRVSWGDRVGYVRLAVKYGLKIVPVAAAGADSGFIGLNSGAALGRALHLPKDYAWMVWTGIGLLGLWPLSPPFPVRMHQIIGPPIDPLDEGAVSPDDRDVLLRVHRRVTAAVQDLLDCARERLRRREV
;
A
#
# COMPACT_ATOMS: atom_id res chain seq x y z
N MET A 1 -31.00 -2.73 -3.38
CA MET A 1 -31.06 -1.25 -3.36
C MET A 1 -29.86 -0.57 -2.69
N LEU A 2 -28.85 -1.31 -2.19
CA LEU A 2 -27.60 -0.74 -1.66
C LEU A 2 -26.35 -1.16 -2.48
N ASP A 3 -26.55 -1.83 -3.61
CA ASP A 3 -25.45 -2.32 -4.45
C ASP A 3 -24.59 -1.14 -4.92
N GLY A 4 -23.30 -1.18 -4.59
CA GLY A 4 -22.33 -0.16 -4.98
C GLY A 4 -22.24 1.08 -4.08
N LEU A 5 -23.11 1.26 -3.07
CA LEU A 5 -23.00 2.39 -2.13
C LEU A 5 -21.63 2.43 -1.39
N PRO A 6 -21.10 1.32 -0.86
CA PRO A 6 -19.80 1.33 -0.18
C PRO A 6 -18.66 1.75 -1.11
N ARG A 7 -18.66 1.25 -2.35
CA ARG A 7 -17.70 1.62 -3.39
C ARG A 7 -17.78 3.11 -3.70
N ARG A 8 -18.98 3.65 -3.91
CA ARG A 8 -19.18 5.06 -4.19
C ARG A 8 -18.67 5.94 -3.04
N LEU A 9 -19.00 5.59 -1.79
CA LEU A 9 -18.52 6.34 -0.62
C LEU A 9 -17.00 6.31 -0.51
N TRP A 10 -16.38 5.15 -0.77
CA TRP A 10 -14.92 5.03 -0.82
C TRP A 10 -14.31 5.95 -1.89
N LEU A 11 -14.83 5.89 -3.11
CA LEU A 11 -14.35 6.72 -4.22
C LEU A 11 -14.51 8.21 -3.93
N ASP A 12 -15.68 8.64 -3.47
CA ASP A 12 -15.96 10.05 -3.18
C ASP A 12 -15.10 10.56 -2.01
N TYR A 13 -14.91 9.74 -0.97
CA TYR A 13 -14.05 10.06 0.17
C TYR A 13 -12.60 10.25 -0.26
N TRP A 14 -12.00 9.25 -0.92
CA TRP A 14 -10.59 9.32 -1.32
C TRP A 14 -10.32 10.29 -2.46
N ARG A 15 -11.30 10.55 -3.35
CA ARG A 15 -11.22 11.64 -4.33
C ARG A 15 -11.15 13.00 -3.66
N THR A 16 -11.90 13.21 -2.57
CA THR A 16 -11.77 14.43 -1.76
C THR A 16 -10.37 14.58 -1.19
N TRP A 17 -9.78 13.48 -0.71
CA TRP A 17 -8.39 13.46 -0.25
C TRP A 17 -7.38 13.72 -1.37
N GLN A 18 -7.62 13.25 -2.59
CA GLN A 18 -6.77 13.58 -3.74
C GLN A 18 -6.70 15.09 -3.96
N TYR A 19 -7.83 15.80 -3.88
CA TYR A 19 -7.84 17.26 -3.98
C TYR A 19 -7.14 17.93 -2.79
N TYR A 20 -7.46 17.50 -1.56
CA TYR A 20 -6.88 18.05 -0.34
C TYR A 20 -5.35 17.92 -0.31
N HIS A 21 -4.82 16.81 -0.83
CA HIS A 21 -3.40 16.51 -0.89
C HIS A 21 -2.73 16.87 -2.23
N ARG A 22 -3.45 17.49 -3.16
CA ARG A 22 -2.96 17.77 -4.52
C ARG A 22 -2.25 16.54 -5.09
N PHE A 23 -2.90 15.39 -4.96
CA PHE A 23 -2.35 14.08 -5.28
C PHE A 23 -2.14 13.96 -6.79
N THR A 24 -0.93 13.62 -7.19
CA THR A 24 -0.56 13.42 -8.58
C THR A 24 -0.01 12.01 -8.77
N VAL A 25 -0.24 11.44 -9.96
CA VAL A 25 0.20 10.09 -10.31
C VAL A 25 0.90 10.13 -11.66
N GLU A 26 2.01 9.41 -11.77
CA GLU A 26 2.65 9.11 -13.05
C GLU A 26 2.96 7.62 -13.19
N GLY A 27 3.23 7.17 -14.41
CA GLY A 27 3.55 5.76 -14.71
C GLY A 27 2.32 4.85 -14.84
N LEU A 28 1.12 5.42 -15.06
CA LEU A 28 -0.12 4.66 -15.17
C LEU A 28 -0.09 3.62 -16.30
N GLU A 29 0.71 3.84 -17.33
CA GLU A 29 0.93 2.90 -18.44
C GLU A 29 1.43 1.51 -17.98
N HIS A 30 2.07 1.40 -16.80
CA HIS A 30 2.51 0.12 -16.25
C HIS A 30 1.36 -0.72 -15.67
N LEU A 31 0.20 -0.09 -15.42
CA LEU A 31 -1.02 -0.70 -14.87
C LEU A 31 -2.22 -0.63 -15.82
N ASP A 32 -2.15 0.18 -16.88
CA ASP A 32 -3.19 0.20 -17.92
C ASP A 32 -3.04 -0.97 -18.90
N VAL A 33 -3.22 -2.18 -18.36
CA VAL A 33 -3.06 -3.45 -19.07
C VAL A 33 -4.22 -4.39 -18.72
N ARG A 34 -4.45 -5.39 -19.57
CA ARG A 34 -5.54 -6.36 -19.37
C ARG A 34 -5.20 -7.44 -18.37
N GLU A 35 -3.92 -7.78 -18.23
CA GLU A 35 -3.49 -8.83 -17.31
C GLU A 35 -3.41 -8.30 -15.88
N ALA A 36 -3.80 -9.13 -14.93
CA ALA A 36 -3.65 -8.81 -13.52
C ALA A 36 -2.17 -8.56 -13.17
N ARG A 37 -1.93 -7.57 -12.31
CA ARG A 37 -0.62 -7.20 -11.76
C ARG A 37 -0.68 -7.22 -10.25
N LEU A 38 0.46 -7.48 -9.61
CA LEU A 38 0.61 -7.33 -8.16
C LEU A 38 1.31 -6.00 -7.87
N ILE A 39 0.56 -5.01 -7.39
CA ILE A 39 1.06 -3.71 -6.99
C ILE A 39 1.68 -3.83 -5.60
N ALA A 40 2.99 -3.58 -5.48
CA ALA A 40 3.70 -3.60 -4.20
C ALA A 40 4.14 -2.18 -3.83
N GLY A 41 3.57 -1.64 -2.75
CA GLY A 41 3.70 -0.24 -2.40
C GLY A 41 4.37 0.06 -1.06
N TYR A 42 5.02 1.21 -0.99
CA TYR A 42 5.40 1.85 0.27
C TYR A 42 4.16 2.14 1.12
N HIS A 43 4.24 1.95 2.44
CA HIS A 43 3.14 2.25 3.35
C HIS A 43 3.33 3.61 4.05
N GLY A 44 2.85 4.70 3.45
CA GLY A 44 2.88 6.02 4.09
C GLY A 44 2.10 6.07 5.42
N ARG A 45 2.49 6.98 6.33
CA ARG A 45 1.84 7.09 7.65
C ARG A 45 0.36 7.55 7.60
N PRO A 46 -0.46 7.17 8.60
CA PRO A 46 -0.42 5.92 9.35
C PRO A 46 -1.16 4.77 8.63
N LEU A 47 -1.95 5.09 7.59
CA LEU A 47 -2.87 4.15 6.92
C LEU A 47 -2.65 3.99 5.40
N ALA A 48 -1.48 4.34 4.87
CA ALA A 48 -1.22 4.32 3.42
C ALA A 48 -2.30 5.11 2.63
N TYR A 49 -2.48 6.38 3.00
CA TYR A 49 -3.45 7.29 2.35
C TYR A 49 -3.18 7.40 0.84
N ASP A 50 -1.91 7.39 0.46
CA ASP A 50 -1.42 7.34 -0.91
C ASP A 50 -1.95 6.13 -1.68
N MET A 51 -1.87 4.94 -1.10
CA MET A 51 -2.39 3.71 -1.72
C MET A 51 -3.91 3.76 -1.86
N CYS A 52 -4.62 4.29 -0.87
CA CYS A 52 -6.07 4.45 -0.93
C CYS A 52 -6.47 5.46 -2.03
N MET A 53 -5.77 6.58 -2.14
CA MET A 53 -5.98 7.54 -3.23
C MET A 53 -5.61 6.96 -4.60
N LEU A 54 -4.58 6.13 -4.69
CA LEU A 54 -4.24 5.41 -5.91
C LEU A 54 -5.37 4.48 -6.38
N THR A 55 -6.14 3.88 -5.46
CA THR A 55 -7.30 3.06 -5.87
C THR A 55 -8.36 3.86 -6.64
N VAL A 56 -8.53 5.16 -6.34
CA VAL A 56 -9.46 6.03 -7.08
C VAL A 56 -8.94 6.27 -8.49
N THR A 57 -7.66 6.62 -8.64
CA THR A 57 -7.03 6.82 -9.95
C THR A 57 -7.14 5.56 -10.82
N LEU A 58 -6.87 4.38 -10.24
CA LEU A 58 -6.96 3.12 -10.94
C LEU A 58 -8.40 2.76 -11.29
N HIS A 59 -9.36 3.01 -10.39
CA HIS A 59 -10.77 2.81 -10.70
C HIS A 59 -11.24 3.69 -11.86
N ASP A 60 -10.92 4.98 -11.84
CA ASP A 60 -11.32 5.91 -12.89
C ASP A 60 -10.69 5.53 -14.24
N ARG A 61 -9.52 4.88 -14.24
CA ARG A 61 -8.82 4.46 -15.46
C ARG A 61 -9.19 3.07 -15.97
N LEU A 62 -9.43 2.12 -15.08
CA LEU A 62 -9.58 0.68 -15.39
C LEU A 62 -11.02 0.19 -15.24
N GLY A 63 -11.89 0.95 -14.56
CA GLY A 63 -13.29 0.60 -14.31
C GLY A 63 -13.53 -0.36 -13.14
N TYR A 64 -12.50 -0.73 -12.39
CA TYR A 64 -12.59 -1.59 -11.21
C TYR A 64 -11.64 -1.13 -10.09
N LEU A 65 -11.94 -1.51 -8.84
CA LEU A 65 -11.05 -1.26 -7.71
C LEU A 65 -10.00 -2.37 -7.62
N PRO A 66 -8.70 -2.04 -7.48
CA PRO A 66 -7.70 -3.03 -7.10
C PRO A 66 -8.04 -3.71 -5.77
N HIS A 67 -7.74 -4.99 -5.68
CA HIS A 67 -7.97 -5.79 -4.49
C HIS A 67 -6.83 -5.60 -3.48
N GLY A 68 -7.05 -4.76 -2.47
CA GLY A 68 -6.09 -4.55 -1.38
C GLY A 68 -5.94 -5.77 -0.49
N THR A 69 -4.71 -6.11 -0.09
CA THR A 69 -4.45 -7.09 0.97
C THR A 69 -4.45 -6.43 2.33
N LEU A 70 -5.37 -6.84 3.19
CA LEU A 70 -5.46 -6.31 4.54
C LEU A 70 -4.68 -7.17 5.52
N HIS A 71 -3.97 -6.52 6.44
CA HIS A 71 -3.32 -7.19 7.56
C HIS A 71 -4.38 -7.91 8.42
N ARG A 72 -4.12 -9.15 8.89
CA ARG A 72 -5.09 -9.94 9.67
C ARG A 72 -5.71 -9.20 10.85
N GLY A 73 -4.92 -8.34 11.53
CA GLY A 73 -5.39 -7.52 12.65
C GLY A 73 -6.53 -6.54 12.28
N VAL A 74 -6.58 -6.09 11.01
CA VAL A 74 -7.61 -5.17 10.52
C VAL A 74 -8.95 -5.87 10.33
N ALA A 75 -8.95 -7.18 10.07
CA ALA A 75 -10.16 -7.99 9.94
C ALA A 75 -10.97 -8.10 11.25
N TYR A 76 -10.37 -7.77 12.39
CA TYR A 76 -11.03 -7.77 13.71
C TYR A 76 -11.63 -6.41 14.09
N VAL A 77 -11.43 -5.35 13.28
CA VAL A 77 -12.09 -4.06 13.45
C VAL A 77 -13.40 -4.09 12.64
N PRO A 78 -14.59 -4.18 13.26
CA PRO A 78 -15.83 -4.51 12.54
C PRO A 78 -16.17 -3.56 11.38
N PRO A 79 -16.02 -2.22 11.50
CA PRO A 79 -16.23 -1.32 10.37
C PRO A 79 -15.27 -1.60 9.21
N MET A 80 -14.01 -1.91 9.50
CA MET A 80 -12.98 -2.14 8.50
C MET A 80 -13.14 -3.51 7.82
N ARG A 81 -13.65 -4.52 8.55
CA ARG A 81 -14.04 -5.82 7.97
C ARG A 81 -15.19 -5.68 7.00
N TRP A 82 -16.16 -4.82 7.30
CA TRP A 82 -17.26 -4.52 6.37
C TRP A 82 -16.74 -3.81 5.12
N VAL A 83 -15.96 -2.74 5.28
CA VAL A 83 -15.31 -2.03 4.15
C VAL A 83 -14.49 -2.99 3.30
N ALA A 84 -13.69 -3.86 3.92
CA ALA A 84 -12.89 -4.86 3.23
C ALA A 84 -13.74 -5.75 2.31
N ARG A 85 -14.83 -6.29 2.84
CA ARG A 85 -15.73 -7.18 2.10
C ARG A 85 -16.41 -6.44 0.95
N GLU A 86 -16.95 -5.25 1.21
CA GLU A 86 -17.71 -4.50 0.21
C GLU A 86 -16.83 -3.90 -0.90
N LEU A 87 -15.55 -3.66 -0.61
CA LEU A 87 -14.58 -3.18 -1.59
C LEU A 87 -13.80 -4.31 -2.28
N GLY A 88 -14.04 -5.56 -1.90
CA GLY A 88 -13.33 -6.72 -2.44
C GLY A 88 -11.87 -6.80 -2.01
N PHE A 89 -11.48 -6.17 -0.89
CA PHE A 89 -10.13 -6.32 -0.35
C PHE A 89 -9.94 -7.75 0.15
N VAL A 90 -8.94 -8.43 -0.42
CA VAL A 90 -8.71 -9.85 -0.19
C VAL A 90 -7.77 -10.02 0.99
N ILE A 91 -8.24 -10.74 2.02
CA ILE A 91 -7.48 -10.89 3.28
C ILE A 91 -6.37 -11.95 3.15
N THR A 92 -6.53 -12.95 2.27
CA THR A 92 -5.59 -14.06 2.09
C THR A 92 -5.66 -14.66 0.68
N ASP A 93 -4.61 -15.40 0.30
CA ASP A 93 -4.65 -16.36 -0.81
C ASP A 93 -5.91 -17.26 -0.73
N GLY A 94 -6.61 -17.45 -1.85
CA GLY A 94 -7.91 -18.12 -1.90
C GLY A 94 -8.64 -17.98 -3.24
N GLU A 95 -9.88 -18.50 -3.31
CA GLU A 95 -10.67 -18.52 -4.55
C GLU A 95 -11.06 -17.11 -5.03
N ASP A 96 -11.37 -16.19 -4.11
CA ASP A 96 -11.70 -14.80 -4.46
C ASP A 96 -10.53 -14.10 -5.16
N LEU A 97 -9.30 -14.36 -4.66
CA LEU A 97 -8.08 -13.85 -5.29
C LEU A 97 -7.86 -14.46 -6.66
N ALA A 98 -8.00 -15.78 -6.78
CA ALA A 98 -7.85 -16.49 -8.04
C ALA A 98 -8.89 -15.98 -9.07
N ALA A 99 -10.11 -15.70 -8.63
CA ALA A 99 -11.15 -15.13 -9.46
C ALA A 99 -10.81 -13.71 -9.92
N ALA A 100 -10.28 -12.85 -9.04
CA ALA A 100 -9.81 -11.51 -9.40
C ALA A 100 -8.68 -11.57 -10.45
N VAL A 101 -7.69 -12.45 -10.23
CA VAL A 101 -6.60 -12.68 -11.20
C VAL A 101 -7.14 -13.14 -12.55
N ARG A 102 -8.10 -14.08 -12.59
CA ARG A 102 -8.75 -14.53 -13.84
C ARG A 102 -9.53 -13.42 -14.54
N ARG A 103 -10.05 -12.44 -13.80
CA ARG A 103 -10.71 -11.24 -14.37
C ARG A 103 -9.72 -10.17 -14.85
N GLY A 104 -8.42 -10.34 -14.62
CA GLY A 104 -7.40 -9.34 -14.94
C GLY A 104 -7.32 -8.20 -13.90
N GLU A 105 -7.96 -8.37 -12.74
CA GLU A 105 -8.04 -7.31 -11.72
C GLU A 105 -6.78 -7.29 -10.86
N HIS A 106 -6.24 -6.09 -10.66
CA HIS A 106 -5.00 -5.89 -9.92
C HIS A 106 -5.13 -6.19 -8.43
N ILE A 107 -4.03 -6.69 -7.86
CA ILE A 107 -3.88 -6.96 -6.42
C ILE A 107 -2.94 -5.92 -5.84
N MET A 108 -3.26 -5.37 -4.67
CA MET A 108 -2.47 -4.30 -4.06
C MET A 108 -2.00 -4.69 -2.67
N VAL A 109 -0.69 -4.57 -2.41
CA VAL A 109 -0.08 -4.96 -1.15
C VAL A 109 0.88 -3.90 -0.65
N THR A 110 0.96 -3.76 0.67
CA THR A 110 1.97 -2.93 1.35
C THR A 110 2.78 -3.82 2.30
N PRO A 111 3.89 -4.43 1.85
CA PRO A 111 4.59 -5.46 2.63
C PRO A 111 5.13 -4.93 3.98
N GLY A 112 5.42 -3.63 4.06
CA GLY A 112 5.80 -2.95 5.30
C GLY A 112 4.70 -2.95 6.38
N GLY A 113 3.43 -2.92 5.95
CA GLY A 113 2.26 -2.95 6.82
C GLY A 113 2.27 -1.84 7.88
N GLY A 114 1.57 -2.10 9.00
CA GLY A 114 1.50 -1.14 10.11
C GLY A 114 2.87 -0.82 10.72
N GLU A 115 3.85 -1.72 10.68
CA GLU A 115 5.21 -1.41 11.17
C GLU A 115 5.93 -0.35 10.32
N GLU A 116 5.58 -0.25 9.03
CA GLU A 116 6.08 0.80 8.14
C GLU A 116 5.27 2.09 8.26
N GLY A 117 3.94 1.99 8.25
CA GLY A 117 3.06 3.14 8.40
C GLY A 117 3.08 3.81 9.78
N CYS A 118 3.47 3.11 10.84
CA CYS A 118 3.39 3.62 12.22
C CYS A 118 4.77 3.88 12.83
N ARG A 119 5.58 4.67 12.14
CA ARG A 119 6.94 5.05 12.56
C ARG A 119 7.02 6.45 13.15
N ARG A 120 8.11 6.74 13.87
CA ARG A 120 8.44 8.11 14.30
C ARG A 120 8.79 8.98 13.10
N PHE A 121 8.62 10.29 13.21
CA PHE A 121 8.90 11.24 12.13
C PHE A 121 10.35 11.17 11.61
N ASP A 122 11.31 10.74 12.43
CA ASP A 122 12.74 10.60 12.09
C ASP A 122 13.05 9.34 11.27
N ASP A 123 12.11 8.41 11.14
CA ASP A 123 12.20 7.20 10.31
C ASP A 123 11.21 7.26 9.14
N SER A 124 11.20 8.40 8.44
CA SER A 124 10.34 8.66 7.27
C SER A 124 11.02 8.27 5.97
N TYR A 125 10.22 7.91 4.97
CA TYR A 125 10.67 7.67 3.60
C TYR A 125 11.73 6.57 3.44
N ARG A 126 11.61 5.52 4.25
CA ARG A 126 12.49 4.35 4.22
C ARG A 126 11.66 3.09 4.06
N VAL A 127 11.83 2.40 2.94
CA VAL A 127 11.23 1.09 2.71
C VAL A 127 11.88 0.08 3.65
N SER A 128 11.09 -0.53 4.53
CA SER A 128 11.55 -1.58 5.43
C SER A 128 10.46 -2.64 5.60
N TRP A 129 10.61 -3.66 4.76
CA TRP A 129 9.68 -4.78 4.63
C TRP A 129 10.18 -6.05 5.32
N GLY A 130 11.41 -6.04 5.85
CA GLY A 130 12.05 -7.23 6.43
C GLY A 130 12.10 -8.39 5.43
N ASP A 131 11.99 -9.62 5.92
CA ASP A 131 12.00 -10.82 5.06
C ASP A 131 10.59 -11.25 4.62
N ARG A 132 9.65 -10.30 4.45
CA ARG A 132 8.26 -10.60 4.11
C ARG A 132 8.12 -10.92 2.62
N VAL A 133 8.32 -12.19 2.29
CA VAL A 133 8.25 -12.73 0.92
C VAL A 133 6.86 -13.21 0.48
N GLY A 134 5.83 -13.07 1.32
CA GLY A 134 4.49 -13.62 1.05
C GLY A 134 3.86 -13.09 -0.24
N TYR A 135 4.06 -11.81 -0.56
CA TYR A 135 3.57 -11.23 -1.82
C TYR A 135 4.34 -11.71 -3.04
N VAL A 136 5.64 -11.99 -2.91
CA VAL A 136 6.45 -12.56 -3.99
C VAL A 136 5.99 -13.99 -4.28
N ARG A 137 5.77 -14.79 -3.22
CA ARG A 137 5.20 -16.13 -3.35
C ARG A 137 3.86 -16.10 -4.08
N LEU A 138 3.03 -15.10 -3.78
CA LEU A 138 1.76 -14.89 -4.45
C LEU A 138 1.94 -14.55 -5.94
N ALA A 139 2.86 -13.65 -6.25
CA ALA A 139 3.20 -13.28 -7.62
C ALA A 139 3.66 -14.49 -8.43
N VAL A 140 4.56 -15.32 -7.89
CA VAL A 140 5.03 -16.55 -8.53
C VAL A 140 3.88 -17.54 -8.71
N LYS A 141 3.08 -17.79 -7.67
CA LYS A 141 1.95 -18.74 -7.71
C LYS A 141 0.95 -18.43 -8.82
N TYR A 142 0.65 -17.14 -9.02
CA TYR A 142 -0.35 -16.67 -9.98
C TYR A 142 0.24 -16.15 -11.30
N GLY A 143 1.57 -16.22 -11.49
CA GLY A 143 2.24 -15.70 -12.69
C GLY A 143 2.08 -14.19 -12.87
N LEU A 144 2.01 -13.42 -11.78
CA LEU A 144 1.80 -11.98 -11.81
C LEU A 144 3.14 -11.24 -11.85
N LYS A 145 3.24 -10.23 -12.72
CA LYS A 145 4.32 -9.24 -12.62
C LYS A 145 4.07 -8.32 -11.44
N ILE A 146 5.13 -8.01 -10.70
CA ILE A 146 5.10 -7.12 -9.54
C ILE A 146 5.37 -5.69 -10.01
N VAL A 147 4.44 -4.77 -9.75
CA VAL A 147 4.58 -3.35 -10.10
C VAL A 147 4.94 -2.57 -8.83
N PRO A 148 6.18 -2.06 -8.69
CA PRO A 148 6.58 -1.26 -7.55
C PRO A 148 5.91 0.12 -7.62
N VAL A 149 5.37 0.59 -6.50
CA VAL A 149 4.77 1.93 -6.39
C VAL A 149 5.24 2.64 -5.12
N ALA A 150 5.46 3.94 -5.20
CA ALA A 150 5.83 4.73 -4.03
C ALA A 150 5.29 6.16 -4.15
N ALA A 151 4.80 6.72 -3.04
CA ALA A 151 4.44 8.12 -2.98
C ALA A 151 5.30 8.89 -1.99
N ALA A 152 5.78 10.05 -2.43
CA ALA A 152 6.33 11.05 -1.53
C ALA A 152 5.22 11.98 -1.02
N GLY A 153 5.40 12.54 0.17
CA GLY A 153 4.43 13.43 0.82
C GLY A 153 3.54 12.74 1.86
N ALA A 154 3.21 11.45 1.68
CA ALA A 154 2.33 10.69 2.59
C ALA A 154 2.76 10.79 4.06
N ASP A 155 4.05 10.58 4.31
CA ASP A 155 4.67 10.66 5.64
C ASP A 155 4.60 12.04 6.27
N SER A 156 4.54 13.10 5.46
CA SER A 156 4.45 14.48 5.94
C SER A 156 3.03 14.88 6.35
N GLY A 157 2.03 14.02 6.09
CA GLY A 157 0.66 14.23 6.56
C GLY A 157 0.53 14.18 8.08
N PHE A 158 1.47 13.55 8.79
CA PHE A 158 1.47 13.47 10.25
C PHE A 158 2.88 13.58 10.83
N ILE A 159 2.99 14.20 12.00
CA ILE A 159 4.21 14.16 12.81
C ILE A 159 4.11 12.95 13.74
N GLY A 160 4.74 11.83 13.39
CA GLY A 160 4.74 10.62 14.21
C GLY A 160 5.58 10.77 15.48
N LEU A 161 4.98 10.65 16.66
CA LEU A 161 5.63 10.90 17.95
C LEU A 161 6.39 9.67 18.48
N ASN A 162 5.93 8.47 18.12
CA ASN A 162 6.53 7.21 18.52
C ASN A 162 6.58 6.21 17.36
N SER A 163 7.26 5.09 17.58
CA SER A 163 7.14 3.92 16.72
C SER A 163 6.15 3.00 17.40
N GLY A 164 5.03 2.71 16.73
CA GLY A 164 4.02 1.82 17.27
C GLY A 164 4.64 0.47 17.58
N ALA A 165 5.37 -0.11 16.62
CA ALA A 165 6.05 -1.38 16.79
C ALA A 165 7.03 -1.41 17.98
N ALA A 166 7.84 -0.35 18.16
CA ALA A 166 8.78 -0.30 19.28
C ALA A 166 8.09 -0.13 20.64
N LEU A 167 7.09 0.76 20.72
CA LEU A 167 6.33 0.96 21.96
C LEU A 167 5.50 -0.28 22.31
N GLY A 168 4.84 -0.89 21.32
CA GLY A 168 4.07 -2.10 21.51
C GLY A 168 4.93 -3.27 22.00
N ARG A 169 6.17 -3.42 21.51
CA ARG A 169 7.12 -4.39 22.06
C ARG A 169 7.50 -4.10 23.51
N ALA A 170 7.77 -2.84 23.85
CA ALA A 170 8.07 -2.43 25.23
C ALA A 170 6.90 -2.70 26.19
N LEU A 171 5.66 -2.63 25.68
CA LEU A 171 4.43 -2.94 26.40
C LEU A 171 4.01 -4.42 26.32
N HIS A 172 4.84 -5.30 25.74
CA HIS A 172 4.54 -6.73 25.54
C HIS A 172 3.23 -7.01 24.78
N LEU A 173 2.82 -6.11 23.89
CA LEU A 173 1.68 -6.34 23.01
C LEU A 173 2.02 -7.39 21.94
N PRO A 174 1.03 -8.20 21.48
CA PRO A 174 1.29 -9.14 20.40
C PRO A 174 1.71 -8.39 19.13
N LYS A 175 2.66 -8.96 18.39
CA LYS A 175 3.31 -8.33 17.24
C LYS A 175 2.31 -7.75 16.22
N ASP A 176 1.24 -8.48 15.95
CA ASP A 176 0.20 -8.10 14.99
C ASP A 176 -0.61 -6.84 15.39
N TYR A 177 -0.54 -6.45 16.67
CA TYR A 177 -1.23 -5.29 17.24
C TYR A 177 -0.27 -4.20 17.71
N ALA A 178 1.03 -4.47 17.76
CA ALA A 178 2.02 -3.54 18.30
C ALA A 178 1.98 -2.17 17.59
N TRP A 179 1.71 -2.14 16.28
CA TRP A 179 1.61 -0.88 15.53
C TRP A 179 0.44 0.02 15.97
N MET A 180 -0.60 -0.50 16.61
CA MET A 180 -1.81 0.25 16.98
C MET A 180 -1.61 1.27 18.10
N VAL A 181 -0.55 1.14 18.92
CA VAL A 181 -0.20 2.14 19.95
C VAL A 181 0.59 3.33 19.39
N TRP A 182 0.59 3.49 18.08
CA TRP A 182 1.19 4.65 17.43
C TRP A 182 0.37 5.92 17.67
N THR A 183 1.08 7.01 17.96
CA THR A 183 0.54 8.34 18.14
C THR A 183 1.28 9.32 17.25
N GLY A 184 0.53 10.30 16.74
CA GLY A 184 1.04 11.33 15.86
C GLY A 184 0.19 12.58 15.95
N ILE A 185 0.75 13.70 15.50
CA ILE A 185 0.05 14.99 15.39
C ILE A 185 -0.34 15.20 13.93
N GLY A 186 -1.62 15.46 13.70
CA GLY A 186 -2.18 15.96 12.44
C GLY A 186 -2.71 17.39 12.59
N LEU A 187 -3.49 17.86 11.63
CA LEU A 187 -3.97 19.24 11.52
C LEU A 187 -4.73 19.73 12.77
N LEU A 188 -5.54 18.87 13.40
CA LEU A 188 -6.42 19.24 14.52
C LEU A 188 -5.99 18.63 15.86
N GLY A 189 -4.76 18.11 15.98
CA GLY A 189 -4.26 17.47 17.20
C GLY A 189 -3.86 16.01 16.99
N LEU A 190 -4.23 15.13 17.93
CA LEU A 190 -3.73 13.76 17.97
C LEU A 190 -4.49 12.77 17.07
N TRP A 191 -3.75 11.89 16.41
CA TRP A 191 -4.29 10.66 15.81
C TRP A 191 -4.97 9.78 16.89
N PRO A 192 -6.13 9.14 16.63
CA PRO A 192 -6.84 9.02 15.36
C PRO A 192 -7.94 10.08 15.09
N LEU A 193 -8.10 11.07 15.97
CA LEU A 193 -9.15 12.08 15.84
C LEU A 193 -8.76 13.24 14.92
N SER A 194 -7.47 13.35 14.61
CA SER A 194 -6.93 14.43 13.79
C SER A 194 -6.72 14.00 12.34
N PRO A 195 -7.20 14.78 11.35
CA PRO A 195 -6.89 14.55 9.95
C PRO A 195 -5.42 14.90 9.65
N PRO A 196 -4.81 14.37 8.58
CA PRO A 196 -3.47 14.76 8.18
C PRO A 196 -3.37 16.24 7.79
N PHE A 197 -2.17 16.79 7.90
CA PHE A 197 -1.81 18.08 7.33
C PHE A 197 -1.98 18.09 5.79
N PRO A 198 -2.38 19.21 5.19
CA PRO A 198 -2.53 19.33 3.74
C PRO A 198 -1.17 19.38 3.03
N VAL A 199 -0.64 18.22 2.68
CA VAL A 199 0.64 18.06 1.96
C VAL A 199 0.44 17.86 0.46
N ARG A 200 1.45 18.16 -0.37
CA ARG A 200 1.48 17.65 -1.75
C ARG A 200 1.91 16.18 -1.71
N MET A 201 1.23 15.32 -2.45
CA MET A 201 1.60 13.93 -2.61
C MET A 201 1.82 13.59 -4.07
N HIS A 202 2.95 12.95 -4.36
CA HIS A 202 3.28 12.52 -5.73
C HIS A 202 3.58 11.02 -5.72
N GLN A 203 2.75 10.27 -6.44
CA GLN A 203 2.82 8.82 -6.59
C GLN A 203 3.50 8.48 -7.91
N ILE A 204 4.54 7.65 -7.85
CA ILE A 204 5.17 7.08 -9.03
C ILE A 204 4.81 5.59 -9.09
N ILE A 205 4.42 5.14 -10.29
CA ILE A 205 4.22 3.74 -10.64
C ILE A 205 5.39 3.30 -11.52
N GLY A 206 6.23 2.41 -11.00
CA GLY A 206 7.43 1.95 -11.70
C GLY A 206 7.19 0.82 -12.70
N PRO A 207 8.23 0.45 -13.46
CA PRO A 207 8.15 -0.62 -14.44
C PRO A 207 7.89 -1.99 -13.76
N PRO A 208 7.15 -2.90 -14.41
CA PRO A 208 6.86 -4.22 -13.87
C PRO A 208 8.12 -5.08 -13.74
N ILE A 209 8.25 -5.77 -12.62
CA ILE A 209 9.26 -6.77 -12.31
C ILE A 209 8.63 -8.15 -12.48
N ASP A 210 9.16 -8.96 -13.38
CA ASP A 210 8.72 -10.34 -13.53
C ASP A 210 9.49 -11.23 -12.53
N PRO A 211 8.81 -11.87 -11.56
CA PRO A 211 9.46 -12.77 -10.61
C PRO A 211 9.99 -14.05 -11.27
N LEU A 212 9.62 -14.34 -12.52
CA LEU A 212 10.00 -15.55 -13.26
C LEU A 212 11.17 -15.32 -14.25
N ASP A 213 11.68 -14.10 -14.39
CA ASP A 213 12.80 -13.78 -15.32
C ASP A 213 14.10 -14.54 -14.98
N GLU A 214 14.29 -14.95 -13.72
CA GLU A 214 15.47 -15.72 -13.27
C GLU A 214 15.36 -17.24 -13.56
N GLY A 215 14.31 -17.67 -14.28
CA GLY A 215 14.01 -19.07 -14.58
C GLY A 215 12.82 -19.60 -13.79
N ALA A 216 12.66 -20.93 -13.74
CA ALA A 216 11.57 -21.56 -13.00
C ALA A 216 11.75 -21.34 -11.49
N VAL A 217 11.13 -20.30 -10.95
CA VAL A 217 11.11 -20.01 -9.52
C VAL A 217 10.08 -20.90 -8.83
N SER A 218 10.54 -21.82 -7.97
CA SER A 218 9.63 -22.53 -7.08
C SER A 218 9.05 -21.56 -6.05
N PRO A 219 7.71 -21.53 -5.85
CA PRO A 219 7.10 -20.78 -4.76
C PRO A 219 7.64 -21.15 -3.37
N ASP A 220 8.30 -22.30 -3.23
CA ASP A 220 8.85 -22.78 -1.95
C ASP A 220 10.35 -22.51 -1.78
N ASP A 221 11.03 -22.01 -2.81
CA ASP A 221 12.43 -21.63 -2.72
C ASP A 221 12.57 -20.25 -2.05
N ARG A 222 12.82 -20.27 -0.74
CA ARG A 222 12.93 -19.05 0.07
C ARG A 222 14.06 -18.13 -0.40
N ASP A 223 15.17 -18.67 -0.87
CA ASP A 223 16.32 -17.85 -1.25
C ASP A 223 16.07 -17.11 -2.55
N VAL A 224 15.41 -17.75 -3.52
CA VAL A 224 14.95 -17.09 -4.74
C VAL A 224 13.91 -16.01 -4.40
N LEU A 225 12.92 -16.33 -3.57
CA LEU A 225 11.92 -15.35 -3.15
C LEU A 225 12.55 -14.14 -2.44
N LEU A 226 13.60 -14.34 -1.64
CA LEU A 226 14.33 -13.26 -0.97
C LEU A 226 15.15 -12.40 -1.95
N ARG A 227 15.65 -12.97 -3.06
CA ARG A 227 16.31 -12.18 -4.12
C ARG A 227 15.32 -11.26 -4.83
N VAL A 228 14.20 -11.83 -5.29
CA VAL A 228 13.13 -11.04 -5.93
C VAL A 228 12.59 -10.00 -4.96
N HIS A 229 12.36 -10.37 -3.69
CA HIS A 229 11.95 -9.43 -2.64
C HIS A 229 12.92 -8.25 -2.52
N ARG A 230 14.23 -8.50 -2.45
CA ARG A 230 15.24 -7.43 -2.38
C ARG A 230 15.22 -6.53 -3.61
N ARG A 231 15.03 -7.09 -4.81
CA ARG A 231 14.90 -6.32 -6.06
C ARG A 231 13.67 -5.40 -6.03
N VAL A 232 12.52 -5.91 -5.60
CA VAL A 232 11.28 -5.09 -5.49
C VAL A 232 11.45 -4.02 -4.41
N THR A 233 12.00 -4.37 -3.24
CA THR A 233 12.26 -3.42 -2.14
C THR A 233 13.17 -2.28 -2.60
N ALA A 234 14.26 -2.59 -3.32
CA ALA A 234 15.15 -1.58 -3.90
C ALA A 234 14.42 -0.70 -4.91
N ALA A 235 13.65 -1.29 -5.83
CA ALA A 235 12.88 -0.54 -6.81
C ALA A 235 11.87 0.42 -6.16
N VAL A 236 11.15 0.00 -5.11
CA VAL A 236 10.24 0.89 -4.38
C VAL A 236 10.99 2.02 -3.67
N GLN A 237 12.17 1.75 -3.10
CA GLN A 237 12.99 2.79 -2.49
C GLN A 237 13.46 3.81 -3.52
N ASP A 238 13.91 3.37 -4.70
CA ASP A 238 14.33 4.26 -5.78
C ASP A 238 13.18 5.15 -6.27
N LEU A 239 11.97 4.59 -6.42
CA LEU A 239 10.76 5.36 -6.75
C LEU A 239 10.42 6.37 -5.66
N LEU A 240 10.54 5.98 -4.39
CA LEU A 240 10.26 6.85 -3.25
C LEU A 240 11.21 8.04 -3.22
N ASP A 241 12.50 7.81 -3.46
CA ASP A 241 13.50 8.86 -3.52
C ASP A 241 13.31 9.77 -4.74
N CYS A 242 12.99 9.20 -5.90
CA CYS A 242 12.62 9.99 -7.09
C CYS A 242 11.39 10.89 -6.83
N ALA A 243 10.33 10.36 -6.23
CA ALA A 243 9.13 11.12 -5.91
C ALA A 243 9.43 12.28 -4.95
N ARG A 244 10.34 12.08 -4.00
CA ARG A 244 10.79 13.13 -3.07
C ARG A 244 11.56 14.22 -3.79
N GLU A 245 12.43 13.85 -4.73
CA GLU A 245 13.15 14.82 -5.54
C GLU A 245 12.21 15.69 -6.37
N ARG A 246 11.22 15.08 -7.04
CA ARG A 246 10.21 15.82 -7.83
C ARG A 246 9.46 16.84 -6.98
N LEU A 247 9.00 16.44 -5.78
CA LEU A 247 8.33 17.36 -4.85
C LEU A 247 9.24 18.51 -4.38
N ARG A 248 10.52 18.22 -4.12
CA ARG A 248 11.51 19.24 -3.72
C ARG A 248 11.76 20.26 -4.83
N ARG A 249 11.85 19.80 -6.08
CA ARG A 249 12.05 20.64 -7.27
C ARG A 249 10.80 21.39 -7.70
N ARG A 250 9.64 21.08 -7.11
CA ARG A 250 8.31 21.60 -7.48
C ARG A 250 7.92 21.28 -8.93
N GLU A 251 8.42 20.15 -9.44
CA GLU A 251 8.05 19.65 -10.78
C GLU A 251 6.61 19.10 -10.81
N VAL A 252 6.04 18.86 -9.62
CA VAL A 252 4.70 18.30 -9.36
C VAL A 252 4.07 18.90 -8.11
#